data_AF-A0A644ZP46-F1
#
_entry.id   AF-A0A644ZP46-F1
#
_cell.length_a   1.000
_cell.length_b   1.000
_cell.length_c   1.000
_cell.angle_alpha   90.00
_cell.angle_beta   90.00
_cell.angle_gamma   90.00
#
_symmetry.space_group_name_H-M   'P 1'
#
loop_
_entity.id
_entity.type
_entity.pdbx_description
1 polymer ?
#
loop_
_entity_poly.entity_id
_entity_poly.type
_entity_poly.pdbx_seq_one_letter_code
_entity_poly.pdbx_strand_id
1 'polypeptide(L)'
;MATAKAWEVSDGFWSKVEPLIPKIRRDNDKGYHRRRGAGRKPMESRKIFEAIVYVLRTGIQWKALPKEYGSSSSIHRYFRKWETAGFFLKLWKKGLAEYDDLEGIAWRWQSIDGSMTKAPTAREAVGPNPTDRGKKWNEATHSRRRTWSPVVNRRDRSQQA
;
A
#
# COMPACT_ATOMS: atom_id res chain seq x y z
N MET A 1 2.79 3.93 33.19
CA MET A 1 3.39 3.35 31.97
C MET A 1 3.21 4.35 30.84
N ALA A 2 4.26 4.71 30.12
CA ALA A 2 4.15 5.70 29.04
C ALA A 2 3.21 5.17 27.96
N THR A 3 2.18 5.94 27.60
CA THR A 3 1.27 5.65 26.50
C THR A 3 2.08 5.69 25.22
N ALA A 4 2.39 4.53 24.64
CA ALA A 4 3.03 4.45 23.33
C ALA A 4 2.19 5.25 22.32
N LYS A 5 2.84 6.02 21.44
CA LYS A 5 2.09 6.70 20.37
C LYS A 5 1.40 5.62 19.53
N ALA A 6 0.25 5.94 18.94
CA ALA A 6 -0.55 4.97 18.19
C ALA A 6 0.16 4.32 16.98
N TRP A 7 1.36 4.80 16.61
CA TRP A 7 2.22 4.26 15.55
C TRP A 7 3.54 3.66 16.06
N GLU A 8 3.79 3.68 17.37
CA GLU A 8 4.96 3.04 17.97
C GLU A 8 4.66 1.55 18.22
N VAL A 9 5.58 0.70 17.79
CA VAL A 9 5.47 -0.75 17.95
C VAL A 9 5.98 -1.11 19.35
N SER A 10 5.06 -1.47 20.24
CA SER A 10 5.41 -1.95 21.58
C SER A 10 6.22 -3.24 21.53
N ASP A 11 7.05 -3.50 22.54
CA ASP A 11 7.86 -4.71 22.61
C ASP A 11 6.99 -5.98 22.64
N GLY A 12 5.87 -5.93 23.37
CA GLY A 12 4.92 -7.04 23.43
C GLY A 12 4.29 -7.34 22.08
N PHE A 13 3.90 -6.30 21.32
CA PHE A 13 3.40 -6.48 19.96
C PHE A 13 4.50 -7.00 19.02
N TRP A 14 5.72 -6.45 19.13
CA TRP A 14 6.86 -6.88 18.33
C TRP A 14 7.18 -8.37 18.53
N SER A 15 7.16 -8.87 19.77
CA SER A 15 7.41 -10.28 20.08
C SER A 15 6.43 -11.23 19.36
N LYS A 16 5.18 -10.78 19.14
CA LYS A 16 4.17 -11.56 18.39
C LYS A 16 4.38 -11.48 16.87
N VAL A 17 4.89 -10.37 16.37
CA VAL A 17 5.09 -10.06 14.94
C VAL A 17 6.37 -10.70 14.40
N GLU A 18 7.47 -10.58 15.13
CA GLU A 18 8.81 -11.00 14.70
C GLU A 18 8.86 -12.43 14.14
N PRO A 19 8.23 -13.45 14.78
CA PRO A 19 8.24 -14.81 14.27
C PRO A 19 7.54 -14.99 12.92
N LEU A 20 6.63 -14.09 12.56
CA LEU A 20 5.89 -14.15 11.29
C LEU A 20 6.73 -13.64 10.10
N ILE A 21 7.80 -12.90 10.39
CA ILE A 21 8.63 -12.27 9.35
C ILE A 21 9.30 -13.36 8.51
N PRO A 22 9.23 -13.28 7.16
CA PRO A 22 9.87 -14.23 6.28
C PRO A 22 11.39 -14.25 6.50
N LYS A 23 11.89 -15.34 7.11
CA LYS A 23 13.33 -15.56 7.28
C LYS A 23 13.93 -16.00 5.96
N ILE A 24 15.01 -15.34 5.53
CA ILE A 24 15.80 -15.79 4.39
C ILE A 24 16.50 -17.07 4.82
N ARG A 25 16.11 -18.21 4.24
CA ARG A 25 16.83 -19.48 4.44
C ARG A 25 18.20 -19.34 3.80
N ARG A 26 19.25 -19.46 4.61
CA ARG A 26 20.61 -19.67 4.13
C ARG A 26 20.87 -21.16 4.12
N ASP A 27 21.51 -21.61 3.07
CA ASP A 27 21.93 -22.99 2.92
C ASP A 27 23.04 -23.31 3.95
N ASN A 28 22.76 -24.18 4.91
CA ASN A 28 23.69 -24.44 6.03
C ASN A 28 24.99 -25.13 5.56
N ASP A 29 24.94 -25.82 4.42
CA ASP A 29 26.08 -26.55 3.87
C ASP A 29 27.09 -25.60 3.17
N LYS A 30 26.73 -24.31 3.03
CA LYS A 30 27.57 -23.29 2.39
C LYS A 30 28.13 -22.32 3.42
N GLY A 31 29.46 -22.21 3.47
CA GLY A 31 30.16 -21.16 4.20
C GLY A 31 29.94 -19.79 3.55
N TYR A 32 29.17 -18.91 4.20
CA TYR A 32 28.99 -17.53 3.74
C TYR A 32 30.04 -16.60 4.35
N HIS A 33 31.14 -16.38 3.66
CA HIS A 33 32.09 -15.33 4.02
C HIS A 33 31.76 -14.02 3.31
N ARG A 34 31.55 -12.95 4.10
CA ARG A 34 31.30 -11.63 3.53
C ARG A 34 32.59 -11.05 2.96
N ARG A 35 32.64 -10.91 1.64
CA ARG A 35 33.78 -10.26 0.96
C ARG A 35 33.88 -8.79 1.35
N ARG A 36 35.10 -8.25 1.38
CA ARG A 36 35.34 -6.82 1.50
C ARG A 36 34.65 -6.12 0.32
N GLY A 37 33.77 -5.17 0.61
CA GLY A 37 32.95 -4.49 -0.40
C GLY A 37 31.60 -5.15 -0.73
N ALA A 38 31.16 -6.18 -0.01
CA ALA A 38 29.90 -6.90 -0.27
C ALA A 38 28.60 -6.13 0.07
N GLY A 39 28.50 -4.85 -0.32
CA GLY A 39 27.31 -4.02 -0.18
C GLY A 39 26.93 -3.68 1.27
N ARG A 40 25.80 -2.99 1.45
CA ARG A 40 25.30 -2.55 2.76
C ARG A 40 24.65 -3.72 3.52
N LYS A 41 24.79 -3.74 4.85
CA LYS A 41 24.08 -4.71 5.70
C LYS A 41 22.56 -4.56 5.50
N PRO A 42 21.79 -5.67 5.57
CA PRO A 42 20.34 -5.61 5.70
C PRO A 42 19.92 -4.67 6.83
N MET A 43 18.77 -4.03 6.68
CA MET A 43 18.17 -3.24 7.76
C MET A 43 17.54 -4.17 8.82
N GLU A 44 17.53 -3.72 10.06
CA GLU A 44 16.86 -4.41 11.16
C GLU A 44 15.36 -4.55 10.88
N SER A 45 14.83 -5.76 11.06
CA SER A 45 13.43 -6.10 10.76
C SER A 45 12.44 -5.23 11.53
N ARG A 46 12.72 -4.93 12.80
CA ARG A 46 11.87 -4.07 13.64
C ARG A 46 11.72 -2.68 13.07
N LYS A 47 12.86 -2.07 12.71
CA LYS A 47 12.89 -0.72 12.13
C LYS A 47 12.17 -0.64 10.79
N ILE A 48 12.26 -1.70 9.96
CA ILE A 48 11.49 -1.81 8.72
C ILE A 48 9.99 -1.85 9.04
N PHE A 49 9.57 -2.68 10.01
CA PHE A 49 8.17 -2.84 10.36
C PHE A 49 7.57 -1.56 10.95
N GLU A 50 8.26 -0.90 11.88
CA GLU A 50 7.87 0.40 12.43
C GLU A 50 7.68 1.45 11.33
N ALA A 51 8.59 1.51 10.36
CA ALA A 51 8.48 2.42 9.23
C ALA A 51 7.26 2.13 8.34
N ILE A 52 6.97 0.85 8.10
CA ILE A 52 5.78 0.42 7.33
C ILE A 52 4.51 0.82 8.09
N VAL A 53 4.43 0.54 9.39
CA VAL A 53 3.29 0.91 10.24
C VAL A 53 3.09 2.43 10.23
N TYR A 54 4.17 3.22 10.31
CA TYR A 54 4.10 4.66 10.24
C TYR A 54 3.48 5.15 8.91
N VAL A 55 3.94 4.63 7.77
CA VAL A 55 3.38 4.98 6.45
C VAL A 55 1.91 4.60 6.35
N LEU A 56 1.54 3.39 6.78
CA LEU A 56 0.15 2.92 6.71
C LEU A 56 -0.79 3.70 7.64
N ARG A 57 -0.31 4.10 8.82
CA ARG A 57 -1.11 4.85 9.80
C ARG A 57 -1.34 6.31 9.41
N THR A 58 -0.35 6.93 8.78
CA THR A 58 -0.37 8.35 8.41
C THR A 58 -0.84 8.59 6.97
N GLY A 59 -0.77 7.58 6.10
CA GLY A 59 -1.13 7.69 4.69
C GLY A 59 -0.14 8.52 3.86
N ILE A 60 1.05 8.82 4.39
CA ILE A 60 2.05 9.60 3.66
C ILE A 60 2.60 8.82 2.46
N GLN A 61 3.12 9.55 1.49
CA GLN A 61 3.87 8.93 0.39
C GLN A 61 5.15 8.29 0.91
N TRP A 62 5.54 7.13 0.36
CA TRP A 62 6.80 6.45 0.73
C TRP A 62 8.03 7.36 0.67
N LYS A 63 8.11 8.25 -0.33
CA LYS A 63 9.23 9.20 -0.48
C LYS A 63 9.28 10.28 0.61
N ALA A 64 8.15 10.54 1.28
CA ALA A 64 8.03 11.49 2.38
C ALA A 64 8.33 10.85 3.75
N LEU A 65 8.66 9.56 3.81
CA LEU A 65 9.02 8.89 5.05
C LEU A 65 10.20 9.60 5.75
N PRO A 66 10.10 9.88 7.07
CA PRO A 66 11.19 10.48 7.83
C PRO A 66 12.52 9.73 7.68
N LYS A 67 13.60 10.49 7.51
CA LYS A 67 14.95 9.93 7.26
C LYS A 67 15.49 9.09 8.42
N GLU A 68 14.95 9.27 9.62
CA GLU A 68 15.30 8.49 10.82
C GLU A 68 15.05 6.98 10.65
N TYR A 69 14.05 6.60 9.86
CA TYR A 69 13.75 5.20 9.53
C TYR A 69 14.73 4.61 8.48
N GLY A 70 15.41 5.45 7.72
CA GLY A 70 16.38 5.06 6.69
C GLY A 70 15.86 5.28 5.27
N SER A 71 16.32 4.46 4.34
CA SER A 71 15.99 4.61 2.91
C SER A 71 14.55 4.17 2.64
N SER A 72 13.69 5.12 2.25
CA SER A 72 12.31 4.86 1.82
C SER A 72 12.21 3.80 0.73
N SER A 73 13.12 3.82 -0.24
CA SER A 73 13.18 2.83 -1.33
C SER A 73 13.50 1.44 -0.81
N SER A 74 14.38 1.33 0.19
CA SER A 74 14.69 0.04 0.82
C SER A 74 13.51 -0.50 1.61
N ILE A 75 12.83 0.35 2.38
CA ILE A 75 11.67 -0.03 3.18
C ILE A 75 10.52 -0.49 2.29
N HIS A 76 10.21 0.25 1.21
CA HIS A 76 9.20 -0.17 0.25
C HIS A 76 9.56 -1.50 -0.43
N ARG A 77 10.85 -1.75 -0.73
CA ARG A 77 11.30 -3.06 -1.25
C ARG A 77 11.02 -4.20 -0.26
N TYR A 78 11.29 -3.98 1.04
CA TYR A 78 10.95 -4.96 2.08
C TYR A 78 9.45 -5.16 2.21
N PHE A 79 8.66 -4.08 2.19
CA PHE A 79 7.19 -4.14 2.18
C PHE A 79 6.68 -5.08 1.08
N ARG A 80 7.09 -4.87 -0.18
CA ARG A 80 6.70 -5.72 -1.32
C ARG A 80 7.16 -7.16 -1.16
N LYS A 81 8.38 -7.39 -0.64
CA LYS A 81 8.89 -8.74 -0.38
C LYS A 81 8.05 -9.47 0.69
N TRP A 82 7.68 -8.77 1.75
CA TRP A 82 6.89 -9.33 2.85
C TRP A 82 5.45 -9.58 2.42
N GLU A 83 4.86 -8.65 1.66
CA GLU A 83 3.55 -8.82 1.01
C GLU A 83 3.53 -10.08 0.15
N THR A 84 4.48 -10.22 -0.77
CA THR A 84 4.58 -11.40 -1.66
C THR A 84 4.76 -12.69 -0.88
N ALA A 85 5.47 -12.65 0.26
CA ALA A 85 5.65 -13.79 1.15
C ALA A 85 4.46 -14.06 2.10
N GLY A 86 3.36 -13.30 1.97
CA GLY A 86 2.14 -13.45 2.76
C GLY A 86 2.26 -13.02 4.22
N PHE A 87 3.26 -12.20 4.56
CA PHE A 87 3.48 -11.73 5.93
C PHE A 87 2.26 -11.00 6.49
N PHE A 88 1.73 -10.00 5.76
CA PHE A 88 0.60 -9.20 6.22
C PHE A 88 -0.68 -10.04 6.40
N LEU A 89 -0.91 -11.01 5.52
CA LEU A 89 -2.04 -11.93 5.65
C LEU A 89 -1.92 -12.80 6.91
N LYS A 90 -0.72 -13.31 7.21
CA LYS A 90 -0.47 -14.07 8.45
C LYS A 90 -0.65 -13.20 9.69
N LEU A 91 -0.14 -11.97 9.65
CA LEU A 91 -0.29 -11.01 10.73
C LEU A 91 -1.77 -10.69 11.00
N TRP A 92 -2.55 -10.43 9.94
CA TRP A 92 -3.98 -10.16 10.04
C TRP A 92 -4.75 -11.35 10.63
N LYS A 93 -4.50 -12.58 10.14
CA LYS A 93 -5.12 -13.79 10.70
C LYS A 93 -4.81 -13.99 12.18
N LYS A 94 -3.56 -13.75 12.59
CA LYS A 94 -3.16 -13.85 14.00
C LYS A 94 -3.85 -12.80 14.86
N GLY A 95 -3.98 -11.58 14.36
CA GLY A 95 -4.72 -10.51 15.03
C GLY A 95 -6.21 -10.85 15.17
N LEU A 96 -6.84 -11.42 14.15
CA LEU A 96 -8.24 -11.87 14.24
C LEU A 96 -8.42 -12.99 15.26
N ALA A 97 -7.53 -13.98 15.31
CA ALA A 97 -7.60 -15.04 16.30
C ALA A 97 -7.48 -14.48 17.73
N GLU A 98 -6.52 -13.58 17.97
CA GLU A 98 -6.38 -12.94 19.28
C GLU A 98 -7.59 -12.09 19.65
N TYR A 99 -8.21 -11.40 18.69
CA TYR A 99 -9.42 -10.62 18.93
C TYR A 99 -10.65 -11.50 19.21
N ASP A 100 -10.76 -12.64 18.52
CA ASP A 100 -11.80 -13.66 18.78
C ASP A 100 -11.68 -14.23 20.19
N ASP A 101 -10.47 -14.51 20.65
CA ASP A 101 -10.22 -14.99 22.02
C ASP A 101 -10.61 -13.96 23.10
N LEU A 102 -10.49 -12.66 22.80
CA LEU A 102 -10.73 -11.57 23.75
C LEU A 102 -12.20 -11.12 23.78
N GLU A 103 -12.78 -10.86 22.62
CA GLU A 103 -14.09 -10.21 22.48
C GLU A 103 -15.12 -11.11 21.77
N GLY A 104 -14.67 -12.18 21.09
CA GLY A 104 -15.51 -13.03 20.25
C GLY A 104 -15.84 -12.40 18.90
N ILE A 105 -15.62 -13.14 17.83
CA ILE A 105 -16.02 -12.79 16.48
C ILE A 105 -17.22 -13.64 16.08
N ALA A 106 -18.29 -12.99 15.65
CA ALA A 106 -19.47 -13.67 15.09
C ALA A 106 -19.17 -14.23 13.69
N TRP A 107 -18.38 -15.30 13.59
CA TRP A 107 -17.93 -15.88 12.32
C TRP A 107 -19.05 -16.23 11.34
N ARG A 108 -20.22 -16.60 11.87
CA ARG A 108 -21.41 -16.98 11.09
C ARG A 108 -22.14 -15.79 10.47
N TRP A 109 -22.03 -14.60 11.07
CA TRP A 109 -22.73 -13.39 10.67
C TRP A 109 -21.74 -12.26 10.47
N GLN A 110 -21.27 -12.10 9.23
CA GLN A 110 -20.41 -10.98 8.85
C GLN A 110 -21.21 -9.97 8.03
N SER A 111 -21.18 -8.71 8.48
CA SER A 111 -21.65 -7.59 7.67
C SER A 111 -20.48 -7.11 6.79
N ILE A 112 -20.70 -7.03 5.48
CA ILE A 112 -19.77 -6.39 4.55
C ILE A 112 -20.33 -5.00 4.27
N ASP A 113 -19.66 -3.97 4.79
CA ASP A 113 -19.92 -2.60 4.37
C ASP A 113 -18.97 -2.23 3.21
N GLY A 114 -19.49 -1.48 2.25
CA GLY A 114 -18.77 -1.08 1.06
C GLY A 114 -19.18 0.32 0.64
N SER A 115 -18.19 1.20 0.42
CA SER A 115 -18.45 2.53 -0.13
C SER A 115 -18.37 2.48 -1.65
N MET A 116 -19.50 2.69 -2.34
CA MET A 116 -19.50 2.94 -3.78
C MET A 116 -19.09 4.40 -4.02
N THR A 117 -17.88 4.62 -4.51
CA THR A 117 -17.44 5.95 -4.95
C THR A 117 -17.62 6.07 -6.46
N LYS A 118 -18.01 7.26 -6.94
CA LYS A 118 -18.08 7.50 -8.39
C LYS A 118 -16.66 7.36 -8.97
N ALA A 119 -16.53 6.63 -10.08
CA ALA A 119 -15.29 6.63 -10.84
C ALA A 119 -14.98 8.07 -11.29
N PRO A 120 -13.82 8.66 -10.93
CA PRO A 120 -13.51 10.08 -11.18
C PRO A 120 -13.56 10.53 -12.66
N THR A 121 -13.69 9.58 -13.59
CA THR A 121 -13.63 9.78 -15.04
C THR A 121 -14.70 9.04 -15.84
N ALA A 122 -15.64 8.33 -15.21
CA ALA A 122 -16.74 7.66 -15.92
C ALA A 122 -17.90 8.65 -16.16
N ARG A 123 -17.75 9.54 -17.15
CA ARG A 123 -18.83 10.46 -17.58
C ARG A 123 -19.72 9.87 -18.67
N GLU A 124 -19.19 8.97 -19.49
CA GLU A 124 -19.84 8.56 -20.75
C GLU A 124 -20.40 7.12 -20.71
N ALA A 125 -19.83 6.23 -19.90
CA ALA A 125 -20.18 4.80 -19.89
C ALA A 125 -21.25 4.40 -18.85
N VAL A 126 -21.61 5.31 -17.94
CA VAL A 126 -22.61 5.05 -16.90
C VAL A 126 -23.75 6.05 -17.07
N GLY A 127 -24.93 5.53 -17.40
CA GLY A 127 -26.15 6.34 -17.48
C GLY A 127 -26.45 7.04 -16.16
N PRO A 128 -27.43 7.97 -16.16
CA PRO A 128 -27.81 8.71 -14.97
C PRO A 128 -28.12 7.77 -13.81
N ASN A 129 -27.42 7.95 -12.68
CA ASN A 129 -27.63 7.16 -11.47
C ASN A 129 -29.07 7.39 -10.94
N PRO A 130 -29.86 6.35 -10.66
CA PRO A 130 -31.27 6.49 -10.23
C PRO A 130 -31.45 7.34 -8.97
N THR A 131 -30.42 7.42 -8.12
CA THR A 131 -30.43 8.21 -6.88
C THR A 131 -30.01 9.67 -7.07
N ASP A 132 -29.52 10.06 -8.25
CA ASP A 132 -29.13 11.45 -8.56
C ASP A 132 -30.41 12.26 -8.85
N ARG A 133 -31.17 12.53 -7.79
CA ARG A 133 -32.34 13.43 -7.79
C ARG A 133 -31.85 14.84 -8.14
N GLY A 134 -31.82 15.15 -9.44
CA GLY A 134 -31.84 16.50 -9.99
C GLY A 134 -30.80 17.46 -9.46
N LYS A 135 -29.49 17.19 -9.64
CA LYS A 135 -28.54 18.31 -9.65
C LYS A 135 -28.76 19.12 -10.92
N LYS A 136 -29.39 20.29 -10.80
CA LYS A 136 -29.43 21.31 -11.85
C LYS A 136 -27.99 21.80 -12.06
N TRP A 137 -27.29 21.22 -13.03
CA TRP A 137 -25.96 21.64 -13.45
C TRP A 137 -26.07 22.94 -14.25
N ASN A 138 -26.26 24.06 -13.55
CA ASN A 138 -25.84 25.36 -14.06
C ASN A 138 -24.40 25.57 -13.61
N GLU A 139 -23.48 24.71 -14.06
CA GLU A 139 -22.06 24.90 -13.79
C GLU A 139 -21.47 25.75 -14.91
N ALA A 140 -21.01 26.94 -14.55
CA ALA A 140 -20.45 27.92 -15.48
C ALA A 140 -19.34 27.32 -16.33
N THR A 141 -19.36 27.63 -17.64
CA THR A 141 -18.35 27.23 -18.62
C THR A 141 -16.96 27.68 -18.16
N HIS A 142 -16.13 26.75 -17.70
CA HIS A 142 -14.73 27.03 -17.38
C HIS A 142 -13.98 27.43 -18.65
N SER A 143 -13.49 28.68 -18.69
CA SER A 143 -12.92 29.36 -19.86
C SER A 143 -11.56 28.83 -20.36
N ARG A 144 -11.08 27.65 -19.92
CA ARG A 144 -9.70 27.21 -20.20
C ARG A 144 -9.52 25.71 -20.45
N ARG A 145 -10.23 25.13 -21.41
CA ARG A 145 -9.78 23.87 -22.02
C ARG A 145 -9.68 24.01 -23.52
N ARG A 146 -8.47 23.85 -24.05
CA ARG A 146 -8.19 23.73 -25.49
C ARG A 146 -9.09 22.65 -26.08
N THR A 147 -9.64 22.93 -27.26
CA THR A 147 -10.39 21.99 -28.08
C THR A 147 -9.53 20.76 -28.36
N TRP A 148 -9.99 19.59 -27.92
CA TRP A 148 -9.34 18.33 -28.18
C TRP A 148 -9.40 18.04 -29.69
N SER A 149 -8.24 17.77 -30.31
CA SER A 149 -8.15 17.31 -31.70
C SER A 149 -7.67 15.86 -31.70
N PRO A 150 -8.42 14.91 -32.31
CA PRO A 150 -7.98 13.52 -32.39
C PRO A 150 -6.75 13.39 -33.29
N VAL A 151 -5.88 12.43 -32.95
CA VAL A 151 -4.70 12.06 -33.73
C VAL A 151 -5.14 11.48 -35.08
N VAL A 152 -4.76 12.13 -36.19
CA VAL A 152 -5.03 11.67 -37.55
C VAL A 152 -4.16 10.44 -37.84
N ASN A 153 -4.80 9.31 -38.18
CA ASN A 153 -4.18 7.98 -38.24
C ASN A 153 -3.60 7.61 -39.63
N ARG A 154 -3.41 8.57 -40.55
CA ARG A 154 -2.83 8.32 -41.88
C ARG A 154 -1.82 9.42 -42.25
N ARG A 155 -0.64 9.00 -42.70
CA ARG A 155 0.34 9.83 -43.41
C ARG A 155 0.20 9.52 -44.90
N ASP A 156 -0.37 10.44 -45.68
CA ASP A 156 -0.23 10.39 -47.13
C ASP A 156 1.20 10.79 -47.49
N ARG A 157 1.92 9.86 -48.11
CA ARG A 157 3.25 10.10 -48.68
C ARG A 157 3.03 10.52 -50.14
N SER A 158 2.99 11.83 -50.39
CA SER A 158 2.95 12.37 -51.75
C SER A 158 4.24 12.05 -52.51
N GLN A 159 4.08 11.67 -53.77
CA GLN A 159 5.12 11.35 -54.74
C GLN A 159 6.08 12.52 -54.98
N GLN A 160 7.36 12.20 -55.19
CA GLN A 160 8.36 13.15 -55.71
C GLN A 160 8.13 13.35 -57.21
N ALA A 161 8.15 14.61 -57.64
CA ALA A 161 8.48 15.03 -59.00
C ALA A 161 9.98 15.29 -59.08
#